data_AF-A0A0D2RHI6-F1
#
_entry.id   AF-A0A0D2RHI6-F1
#
_cell.length_a   1.000
_cell.length_b   1.000
_cell.length_c   1.000
_cell.angle_alpha   90.00
_cell.angle_beta   90.00
_cell.angle_gamma   90.00
#
_symmetry.space_group_name_H-M   'P 1'
#
loop_
_entity.id
_entity.type
_entity.pdbx_description
1 polymer ?
#
loop_
_entity_poly.entity_id
_entity_poly.type
_entity_poly.pdbx_seq_one_letter_code
_entity_poly.pdbx_strand_id
1 'polypeptide(L)'
;MALSRPFVDYCIWGWDNLPRKVLMYYTNFLSSPEGYFHTVICNAKAFSNTTVNNDLHFILWDNPPKQHPRRLTLSHMQRMLNSNAPFARKFHQNSRVLDKIDTDLLSRGKEMFTPGGWCVGSGENGTDPCSVVGTPTVLRPGPGAKRLQTLINSLLSNDNFRLRQCK
;
A
#
# COMPACT_ATOMS: atom_id res chain seq x y z
N MET A 1 -0.10 -1.21 5.83
CA MET A 1 -0.24 -2.68 5.69
C MET A 1 -1.36 -3.03 4.72
N ALA A 2 -1.29 -4.20 4.11
CA ALA A 2 -2.37 -4.81 3.31
C ALA A 2 -2.70 -6.19 3.90
N LEU A 3 -3.99 -6.48 4.08
CA LEU A 3 -4.47 -7.72 4.67
C LEU A 3 -5.30 -8.49 3.65
N SER A 4 -5.09 -9.80 3.56
CA SER A 4 -5.90 -10.65 2.69
C SER A 4 -7.29 -10.85 3.27
N ARG A 5 -8.29 -10.99 2.41
CA ARG A 5 -9.68 -11.27 2.84
C ARG A 5 -9.78 -12.49 3.78
N PRO A 6 -9.15 -13.64 3.50
CA PRO A 6 -9.20 -14.79 4.41
C PRO A 6 -8.65 -14.49 5.82
N PHE A 7 -7.61 -13.65 5.94
CA PHE A 7 -7.07 -13.28 7.24
C PHE A 7 -7.98 -12.31 8.00
N VAL A 8 -8.61 -11.37 7.28
CA VAL A 8 -9.63 -10.49 7.88
C VAL A 8 -10.83 -11.30 8.35
N ASP A 9 -11.31 -12.24 7.54
CA ASP A 9 -12.39 -13.15 7.90
C ASP A 9 -12.01 -13.97 9.14
N TYR A 10 -10.78 -14.48 9.23
CA TYR A 10 -10.27 -15.16 10.43
C TYR A 10 -10.27 -14.25 11.67
N CYS A 11 -9.88 -12.98 11.54
CA CYS A 11 -9.92 -12.02 12.64
C CYS A 11 -11.33 -11.72 13.14
N ILE A 12 -12.34 -11.74 12.26
CA ILE A 12 -13.73 -11.38 12.56
C ILE A 12 -14.52 -12.60 13.04
N TRP A 13 -14.48 -13.69 12.27
CA TRP A 13 -15.31 -14.88 12.45
C TRP A 13 -14.62 -15.98 13.24
N GLY A 14 -13.35 -15.79 13.61
CA GLY A 14 -12.48 -16.83 14.15
C GLY A 14 -13.17 -17.66 15.23
N TRP A 15 -13.44 -18.93 14.89
CA TRP A 15 -13.89 -19.95 15.85
C TRP A 15 -12.82 -20.24 16.91
N ASP A 16 -11.55 -20.00 16.56
CA ASP A 16 -10.43 -20.04 17.51
C ASP A 16 -10.45 -18.79 18.41
N ASN A 17 -10.08 -18.99 19.67
CA ASN A 17 -10.02 -17.93 20.66
C ASN A 17 -8.84 -16.96 20.46
N LEU A 18 -7.85 -17.26 19.61
CA LEU A 18 -6.64 -16.44 19.47
C LEU A 18 -6.94 -14.97 19.08
N PRO A 19 -7.61 -14.64 17.96
CA PRO A 19 -7.91 -13.25 17.61
C PRO A 19 -8.67 -12.52 18.72
N ARG A 20 -9.65 -13.18 19.35
CA ARG A 20 -10.44 -12.61 20.44
C ARG A 20 -9.61 -12.32 21.69
N LYS A 21 -8.78 -13.26 22.13
CA LYS A 21 -7.87 -13.09 23.28
C LYS A 21 -6.88 -11.96 23.04
N VAL A 22 -6.26 -11.95 21.86
CA VAL A 22 -5.31 -10.91 21.48
C VAL A 22 -6.02 -9.56 21.38
N LEU A 23 -7.25 -9.50 20.85
CA LEU A 23 -8.03 -8.27 20.80
C LEU A 23 -8.25 -7.69 22.21
N MET A 24 -8.69 -8.50 23.16
CA MET A 24 -8.91 -8.07 24.56
C MET A 24 -7.63 -7.59 25.25
N TYR A 25 -6.48 -8.16 24.91
CA TYR A 25 -5.20 -7.63 25.38
C TYR A 25 -4.90 -6.27 24.75
N TYR A 26 -5.02 -6.17 23.42
CA TYR A 26 -4.68 -4.96 22.67
C TYR A 26 -5.67 -3.81 22.85
N THR A 27 -6.88 -4.02 23.40
CA THR A 27 -7.78 -2.92 23.76
C THR A 27 -7.21 -1.99 24.85
N ASN A 28 -6.26 -2.48 25.65
CA ASN A 28 -5.61 -1.70 26.71
C ASN A 28 -4.11 -1.44 26.42
N PHE A 29 -3.69 -1.59 25.17
CA PHE A 29 -2.30 -1.42 24.76
C PHE A 29 -2.12 -0.10 23.99
N LEU A 30 -1.01 0.62 24.22
CA LEU A 30 -0.71 1.84 23.46
C LEU A 30 -0.38 1.49 22.00
N SER A 31 -0.94 2.24 21.05
CA SER A 31 -0.73 1.99 19.61
C SER A 31 -1.12 0.58 19.17
N SER A 32 -2.26 0.07 19.67
CA SER A 32 -2.75 -1.29 19.40
C SER A 32 -2.63 -1.78 17.94
N PRO A 33 -2.95 -0.96 16.92
CA PRO A 33 -2.84 -1.38 15.52
C PRO A 33 -1.41 -1.72 15.07
N GLU A 34 -0.38 -1.22 15.76
CA GLU A 34 1.02 -1.50 15.43
C GLU A 34 1.44 -2.92 15.86
N GLY A 35 0.74 -3.54 16.81
CA GLY A 35 1.06 -4.89 17.30
C GLY A 35 0.00 -5.95 17.00
N TYR A 36 -1.28 -5.60 17.04
CA TYR A 36 -2.37 -6.58 16.99
C TYR A 36 -2.29 -7.54 15.80
N PHE A 37 -2.24 -7.01 14.58
CA PHE A 37 -2.26 -7.84 13.37
C PHE A 37 -0.99 -8.69 13.21
N HIS A 38 0.17 -8.14 13.58
CA HIS A 38 1.44 -8.86 13.56
C HIS A 38 1.40 -10.05 14.53
N THR A 39 0.90 -9.83 15.75
CA THR A 39 0.75 -10.88 16.75
C THR A 39 -0.21 -11.98 16.29
N VAL A 40 -1.40 -11.61 15.78
CA VAL A 40 -2.38 -12.60 15.32
C VAL A 40 -1.85 -13.39 14.12
N ILE A 41 -1.31 -12.73 13.09
CA ILE A 41 -0.91 -13.41 11.85
C ILE A 41 0.29 -14.35 12.06
N CYS A 42 1.23 -13.98 12.93
CA CYS A 42 2.39 -14.81 13.23
C CYS A 42 2.07 -16.03 14.10
N ASN A 43 1.02 -15.94 14.94
CA ASN A 43 0.64 -17.03 15.85
C ASN A 43 -0.50 -17.91 15.32
N ALA A 44 -1.11 -17.55 14.19
CA ALA A 44 -2.11 -18.38 13.53
C ALA A 44 -1.44 -19.34 12.53
N LYS A 45 -1.47 -20.65 12.83
CA LYS A 45 -0.82 -21.69 11.99
C LYS A 45 -1.23 -21.64 10.52
N ALA A 46 -2.47 -21.26 10.22
CA ALA A 46 -2.98 -21.15 8.85
C ALA A 46 -2.37 -19.99 8.06
N PHE A 47 -1.78 -18.98 8.73
CA PHE A 47 -1.33 -17.73 8.11
C PHE A 47 0.16 -17.43 8.30
N SER A 48 0.84 -18.04 9.28
CA SER A 48 2.25 -17.73 9.60
C SER A 48 3.21 -17.84 8.39
N ASN A 49 2.94 -18.78 7.47
CA ASN A 49 3.73 -19.00 6.25
C ASN A 49 3.30 -18.16 5.04
N THR A 50 2.31 -17.28 5.20
CA THR A 50 1.75 -16.44 4.13
C THR A 50 2.14 -14.96 4.29
N THR A 51 2.98 -14.65 5.27
CA THR A 51 3.34 -13.28 5.62
C THR A 51 4.35 -12.70 4.65
N VAL A 52 4.29 -11.40 4.40
CA VAL A 52 5.35 -10.69 3.66
C VAL A 52 5.77 -9.53 4.54
N ASN A 53 7.04 -9.48 4.92
CA ASN A 53 7.58 -8.42 5.79
C ASN A 53 7.79 -7.11 5.01
N ASN A 54 6.70 -6.56 4.50
CA ASN A 54 6.62 -5.28 3.82
C ASN A 54 5.16 -4.79 3.86
N ASP A 55 4.94 -3.53 4.23
CA ASP A 55 3.59 -2.98 4.39
C ASP A 55 3.09 -2.20 3.16
N LEU A 56 3.86 -2.25 2.06
CA LEU A 56 3.68 -1.58 0.77
C LEU A 56 3.77 -0.05 0.79
N HIS A 57 4.31 0.54 1.86
CA HIS A 57 4.50 1.98 1.97
C HIS A 57 5.97 2.38 1.88
N PHE A 58 6.23 3.47 1.17
CA PHE A 58 7.44 4.27 1.38
C PHE A 58 7.21 5.23 2.55
N ILE A 59 8.01 5.08 3.61
CA ILE A 59 7.99 5.95 4.78
C ILE A 59 9.41 6.39 5.08
N LEU A 60 9.61 7.70 5.24
CA LEU A 60 10.90 8.26 5.60
C LEU A 60 10.92 8.64 7.08
N TRP A 61 11.88 8.08 7.82
CA TRP A 61 12.09 8.37 9.24
C TRP A 61 13.36 9.20 9.46
N ASP A 62 13.37 9.94 10.57
CA ASP A 62 14.62 10.47 11.13
C ASP A 62 15.45 9.29 11.71
N ASN A 63 16.75 9.51 11.96
CA ASN A 63 17.59 8.56 12.68
C ASN A 63 18.24 9.27 13.88
N PRO A 64 17.87 8.92 15.13
CA PRO A 64 16.87 7.91 15.52
C PRO A 64 15.44 8.28 15.10
N PRO A 65 14.53 7.29 14.95
CA PRO A 65 13.15 7.56 14.57
C PRO A 65 12.42 8.35 15.66
N LYS A 66 11.68 9.37 15.24
CA LYS A 66 10.74 10.12 16.10
C LYS A 66 9.37 9.43 16.12
N GLN A 67 8.42 9.97 16.88
CA GLN A 67 7.04 9.45 16.94
C GLN A 67 6.30 9.53 15.59
N HIS A 68 6.64 10.48 14.73
CA HIS A 68 6.00 10.65 13.43
C HIS A 68 7.03 10.68 12.29
N PRO A 69 6.71 10.09 11.13
CA PRO A 69 7.61 10.06 9.99
C PRO A 69 7.78 11.46 9.42
N ARG A 70 8.89 11.67 8.71
CA ARG A 70 9.17 12.93 8.00
C ARG A 70 8.09 13.20 6.96
N ARG A 71 7.82 14.48 6.73
CA ARG A 71 6.91 14.89 5.66
C ARG A 71 7.68 14.91 4.34
N LEU A 72 7.14 14.20 3.36
CA LEU A 72 7.71 14.04 2.04
C LEU A 72 7.48 15.31 1.21
N THR A 73 8.45 15.62 0.36
CA THR A 73 8.54 16.82 -0.47
C THR A 73 9.12 16.44 -1.83
N LEU A 74 9.21 17.39 -2.76
CA LEU A 74 9.77 17.14 -4.10
C LEU A 74 11.19 16.56 -4.08
N SER A 75 12.02 16.94 -3.10
CA SER A 75 13.39 16.39 -2.96
C SER A 75 13.42 14.89 -2.68
N HIS A 76 12.30 14.31 -2.26
CA HIS A 76 12.17 12.88 -1.96
C HIS A 76 11.54 12.08 -3.11
N MET A 77 11.10 12.73 -4.19
CA MET A 77 10.36 12.10 -5.29
C MET A 77 11.10 10.90 -5.89
N GLN A 78 12.39 11.07 -6.23
CA GLN A 78 13.17 9.98 -6.81
C GLN A 78 13.29 8.78 -5.87
N ARG A 79 13.43 9.03 -4.56
CA ARG A 79 13.50 7.96 -3.54
C ARG A 79 12.17 7.20 -3.42
N MET A 80 11.04 7.91 -3.52
CA MET A 80 9.72 7.28 -3.55
C MET A 80 9.62 6.36 -4.77
N LEU A 81 9.98 6.84 -5.96
CA LEU A 81 9.92 6.06 -7.20
C LEU A 81 10.83 4.83 -7.17
N ASN A 82 12.08 5.00 -6.71
CA ASN A 82 13.06 3.92 -6.63
C ASN A 82 12.67 2.84 -5.61
N SER A 83 11.82 3.15 -4.63
CA SER A 83 11.32 2.16 -3.67
C SER A 83 10.37 1.14 -4.29
N ASN A 84 9.80 1.44 -5.47
CA ASN A 84 8.75 0.67 -6.13
C ASN A 84 7.45 0.48 -5.31
N ALA A 85 7.34 1.10 -4.13
CA ALA A 85 6.16 1.02 -3.29
C ALA A 85 4.96 1.74 -3.95
N PRO A 86 3.76 1.14 -3.92
CA PRO A 86 2.56 1.76 -4.49
C PRO A 86 2.03 2.92 -3.65
N PHE A 87 2.37 2.98 -2.35
CA PHE A 87 1.91 4.02 -1.44
C PHE A 87 3.08 4.73 -0.76
N ALA A 88 2.87 5.96 -0.30
CA ALA A 88 3.84 6.72 0.46
C ALA A 88 3.15 7.60 1.51
N ARG A 89 3.84 7.88 2.62
CA ARG A 89 3.39 8.84 3.65
C ARG A 89 4.57 9.41 4.45
N LYS A 90 4.44 10.58 5.09
CA LYS A 90 3.29 11.50 5.15
C LYS A 90 3.56 12.72 4.26
N PHE A 91 2.51 13.35 3.74
CA PHE A 91 2.62 14.59 2.97
C PHE A 91 2.10 15.79 3.77
N HIS A 92 2.63 16.97 3.47
CA HIS A 92 1.98 18.21 3.84
C HIS A 92 0.73 18.40 2.98
N GLN A 93 -0.36 18.90 3.57
CA GLN A 93 -1.52 19.35 2.80
C GLN A 93 -1.09 20.42 1.79
N ASN A 94 -1.64 20.36 0.57
CA ASN A 94 -1.35 21.30 -0.52
C ASN A 94 0.14 21.41 -0.88
N SER A 95 0.93 20.36 -0.63
CA SER A 95 2.34 20.35 -1.02
C SER A 95 2.50 20.11 -2.52
N ARG A 96 3.42 20.83 -3.16
CA ARG A 96 3.77 20.69 -4.59
C ARG A 96 4.13 19.27 -5.03
N VAL A 97 4.55 18.41 -4.10
CA VAL A 97 4.81 16.99 -4.41
C VAL A 97 3.53 16.24 -4.76
N LEU A 98 2.38 16.62 -4.20
CA LEU A 98 1.08 16.03 -4.54
C LEU A 98 0.70 16.37 -5.98
N ASP A 99 0.87 17.63 -6.40
CA ASP A 99 0.64 18.05 -7.80
C ASP A 99 1.55 17.28 -8.77
N LYS A 100 2.80 17.02 -8.35
CA LYS A 100 3.76 16.26 -9.15
C LYS A 100 3.39 14.77 -9.23
N ILE A 101 2.88 14.18 -8.16
CA ILE A 101 2.34 12.81 -8.17
C ILE A 101 1.13 12.73 -9.11
N ASP A 102 0.22 13.68 -9.02
CA ASP A 102 -0.98 13.74 -9.85
C ASP A 102 -0.64 13.82 -11.33
N THR A 103 0.26 14.74 -11.69
CA THR A 103 0.65 14.96 -13.08
C THR A 103 1.51 13.81 -13.62
N ASP A 104 2.58 13.42 -12.91
CA ASP A 104 3.60 12.53 -13.46
C ASP A 104 3.27 11.04 -13.30
N LEU A 105 2.53 10.67 -12.25
CA LEU A 105 2.30 9.26 -11.91
C LEU A 105 0.86 8.81 -12.13
N LEU A 106 -0.08 9.71 -11.87
CA LEU A 106 -1.51 9.43 -12.02
C LEU A 106 -2.08 9.98 -13.32
N SER A 107 -1.30 10.78 -14.06
CA SER A 107 -1.71 11.39 -15.33
C SER A 107 -3.05 12.14 -15.21
N ARG A 108 -3.23 12.86 -14.10
CA ARG A 108 -4.44 13.65 -13.84
C ARG A 108 -4.09 15.10 -13.53
N GLY A 109 -4.95 15.99 -14.00
CA GLY A 109 -4.90 17.42 -13.70
C GLY A 109 -5.70 17.77 -12.46
N LYS A 110 -5.73 19.07 -12.15
CA LYS A 110 -6.55 19.60 -11.06
C LYS A 110 -8.03 19.25 -11.31
N GLU A 111 -8.72 18.80 -10.26
CA GLU A 111 -10.15 18.44 -10.30
C GLU A 111 -10.52 17.29 -11.26
N MET A 112 -9.52 16.57 -11.79
CA MET A 112 -9.74 15.39 -12.60
C MET A 112 -9.54 14.10 -11.80
N PHE A 113 -10.28 13.06 -12.16
CA PHE A 113 -10.07 11.70 -11.68
C PHE A 113 -8.82 11.08 -12.33
N THR A 114 -8.20 10.12 -11.64
CA THR A 114 -7.14 9.30 -12.23
C THR A 114 -7.73 8.47 -13.38
N PRO A 115 -7.24 8.61 -14.63
CA PRO A 115 -7.69 7.78 -15.73
C PRO A 115 -7.36 6.31 -15.49
N GLY A 116 -8.29 5.44 -15.88
CA GLY A 116 -8.17 3.99 -15.72
C GLY A 116 -8.50 3.23 -17.00
N GLY A 117 -8.50 1.90 -16.93
CA GLY A 117 -8.83 1.05 -18.07
C GLY A 117 -10.28 1.20 -18.55
N TRP A 118 -11.14 1.83 -17.73
CA TRP A 118 -12.52 2.17 -18.05
C TRP A 118 -12.67 3.48 -18.83
N CYS A 119 -11.64 4.30 -18.98
CA CYS A 119 -11.69 5.52 -19.79
C CYS A 119 -11.48 5.14 -21.27
N VAL A 120 -12.56 5.18 -22.06
CA VAL A 120 -12.58 4.72 -23.47
C VAL A 120 -12.84 5.85 -24.47
N GLY A 121 -12.95 7.10 -24.01
CA GLY A 121 -13.05 8.26 -24.87
C GLY A 121 -11.76 8.50 -25.66
N SER A 122 -11.87 9.27 -26.74
CA SER A 122 -10.69 9.70 -27.49
C SER A 122 -9.83 10.65 -26.65
N GLY A 123 -8.51 10.50 -26.72
CA GLY A 123 -7.54 11.47 -26.21
C GLY A 123 -7.03 12.42 -27.29
N GLU A 124 -7.58 12.34 -28.51
CA GLU A 124 -7.19 13.20 -29.63
C GLU A 124 -7.54 14.67 -29.33
N ASN A 125 -6.70 15.59 -29.80
CA ASN A 125 -6.90 17.03 -29.58
C ASN A 125 -7.03 17.45 -28.10
N GLY A 126 -6.52 16.63 -27.16
CA GLY A 126 -6.54 16.94 -25.73
C GLY A 126 -7.89 16.75 -25.06
N THR A 127 -8.83 16.02 -25.67
CA THR A 127 -10.09 15.64 -25.00
C THR A 127 -9.82 14.68 -23.84
N ASP A 128 -10.58 14.79 -22.76
CA ASP A 128 -10.45 13.90 -21.61
C ASP A 128 -10.95 12.48 -21.99
N PRO A 129 -10.07 11.45 -21.98
CA PRO A 129 -10.44 10.08 -22.31
C PRO A 129 -11.47 9.49 -21.33
N CYS A 130 -11.63 10.07 -20.14
CA CYS A 130 -12.62 9.64 -19.15
C CYS A 130 -14.01 10.26 -19.35
N SER A 131 -14.18 11.12 -20.37
CA SER A 131 -15.51 11.64 -20.77
C SER A 131 -16.47 10.53 -21.23
N VAL A 132 -15.92 9.40 -21.70
CA VAL A 132 -16.69 8.20 -22.03
C VAL A 132 -16.23 7.06 -21.12
N VAL A 133 -17.15 6.58 -20.29
CA VAL A 133 -16.90 5.50 -19.34
C VAL A 133 -17.34 4.17 -19.95
N GLY A 134 -16.37 3.27 -20.13
CA GLY A 134 -16.59 1.88 -20.51
C GLY A 134 -16.74 0.98 -19.28
N THR A 135 -16.37 -0.29 -19.42
CA THR A 135 -16.49 -1.29 -18.35
C THR A 135 -15.55 -0.97 -17.16
N PRO A 136 -16.08 -0.75 -15.94
CA PRO A 136 -15.28 -0.36 -14.77
C PRO A 136 -14.24 -1.39 -14.33
N THR A 137 -14.43 -2.66 -14.69
CA THR A 137 -13.57 -3.78 -14.27
C THR A 137 -12.37 -4.01 -15.21
N VAL A 138 -12.27 -3.27 -16.31
CA VAL A 138 -11.14 -3.40 -17.24
C VAL A 138 -9.89 -2.80 -16.61
N LEU A 139 -8.89 -3.64 -16.39
CA LEU A 139 -7.58 -3.24 -15.86
C LEU A 139 -6.58 -3.13 -17.00
N ARG A 140 -5.91 -1.97 -17.10
CA ARG A 140 -4.79 -1.73 -18.04
C ARG A 140 -3.53 -1.40 -17.25
N PRO A 141 -2.56 -2.34 -17.15
CA PRO A 141 -1.34 -2.11 -16.39
C PRO A 141 -0.49 -0.96 -16.96
N GLY A 142 -0.31 0.10 -16.18
CA GLY A 142 0.58 1.22 -16.49
C GLY A 142 1.99 1.08 -15.89
N PRO A 143 2.83 2.13 -15.99
CA PRO A 143 4.17 2.15 -15.37
C PRO A 143 4.15 1.88 -13.86
N GLY A 144 3.12 2.33 -13.14
CA GLY A 144 2.93 2.03 -11.71
C GLY A 144 2.74 0.54 -11.43
N ALA A 145 1.99 -0.18 -12.27
CA ALA A 145 1.81 -1.62 -12.15
C ALA A 145 3.13 -2.36 -12.38
N LYS A 146 3.97 -1.90 -13.31
CA LYS A 146 5.32 -2.47 -13.53
C LYS A 146 6.23 -2.28 -12.30
N ARG A 147 6.22 -1.10 -11.68
CA ARG A 147 6.96 -0.86 -10.42
C ARG A 147 6.49 -1.80 -9.32
N LEU A 148 5.17 -1.91 -9.12
CA LEU A 148 4.61 -2.82 -8.12
C LEU A 148 5.02 -4.27 -8.40
N GLN A 149 4.95 -4.72 -9.66
CA GLN A 149 5.39 -6.07 -10.04
C GLN A 149 6.86 -6.30 -9.66
N THR A 150 7.76 -5.33 -9.93
CA THR A 150 9.17 -5.42 -9.53
C THR A 150 9.32 -5.57 -8.02
N LEU A 151 8.57 -4.80 -7.22
CA LEU A 151 8.59 -4.92 -5.76
C LEU A 151 8.12 -6.31 -5.32
N ILE A 152 6.96 -6.77 -5.83
CA ILE A 152 6.38 -8.05 -5.45
C ILE A 152 7.32 -9.21 -5.82
N ASN A 153 7.90 -9.20 -7.01
CA ASN A 153 8.85 -10.24 -7.44
C ASN A 153 10.08 -10.30 -6.52
N SER A 154 10.58 -9.14 -6.07
CA SER A 154 11.70 -9.07 -5.13
C SER A 154 11.32 -9.59 -3.73
N LEU A 155 10.15 -9.21 -3.23
CA LEU A 155 9.66 -9.63 -1.91
C LEU A 155 9.36 -11.14 -1.84
N LEU A 156 8.88 -11.72 -2.96
CA LEU A 156 8.52 -13.13 -3.07
C LEU A 156 9.65 -14.02 -3.57
N SER A 157 10.86 -13.47 -3.80
CA SER A 157 12.02 -14.28 -4.17
C SER A 157 12.39 -15.25 -3.05
N ASN A 158 12.95 -16.40 -3.41
CA ASN A 158 13.35 -17.43 -2.43
C ASN A 158 14.30 -16.88 -1.36
N ASP A 159 15.22 -16.01 -1.76
CA ASP A 159 16.22 -15.39 -0.87
C ASP A 159 15.63 -14.40 0.12
N ASN A 160 14.44 -13.83 -0.15
CA ASN A 160 13.81 -12.83 0.72
C ASN A 160 12.62 -13.40 1.50
N PHE A 161 11.72 -14.10 0.82
CA PHE A 161 10.41 -14.45 1.38
C PHE A 161 10.54 -15.37 2.59
N ARG A 162 11.32 -16.45 2.48
CA ARG A 162 11.44 -17.47 3.53
C ARG A 162 12.20 -16.98 4.75
N LEU A 163 13.24 -16.18 4.56
CA LEU A 163 14.08 -15.65 5.66
C LEU A 163 13.37 -14.58 6.50
N ARG A 164 12.29 -13.98 5.97
CA ARG A 164 11.58 -12.85 6.59
C ARG A 164 10.14 -13.19 7.01
N GLN A 165 9.84 -14.49 7.19
CA GLN A 165 8.57 -14.93 7.77
C GLN A 165 8.55 -14.73 9.29
N CYS A 166 7.35 -14.82 9.86
CA CYS A 166 7.16 -15.08 11.28
C CYS A 166 7.95 -16.34 11.71
N LYS A 167 8.53 -16.31 12.91
CA LYS A 167 9.27 -17.42 13.52
C LYS A 167 8.41 -18.15 14.54
#